data_AF-A0A6V7PSI0-F1
#
_entry.id   AF-A0A6V7PSI0-F1
#
_cell.length_a   1.000
_cell.length_b   1.000
_cell.length_c   1.000
_cell.angle_alpha   90.00
_cell.angle_beta   90.00
_cell.angle_gamma   90.00
#
_symmetry.space_group_name_H-M   'P 1'
#
loop_
_entity.id
_entity.type
_entity.pdbx_description
1 polymer ?
#
loop_
_entity_poly.entity_id
_entity_poly.type
_entity_poly.pdbx_seq_one_letter_code
_entity_poly.pdbx_strand_id
1 'polypeptide(L)'
;MVARPVPNQDQEELVAYVDLCIPSDEPIVGVTRCWGSSSDIAGIAEQDAARAAIHQLKALFEKYGKVNWELAILKERFNSEVGQKNEFLAERLNIRAAIEECHSVINHLNSGPSSLTVEPSD
;
A
#
# COMPACT_ATOMS: atom_id res chain seq x y z
N MET A 1 28.00 11.27 18.22
CA MET A 1 28.78 10.02 18.14
C MET A 1 29.73 10.02 19.32
N VAL A 2 29.84 8.93 20.07
CA VAL A 2 30.66 8.87 21.29
C VAL A 2 31.37 7.52 21.32
N ALA A 3 32.70 7.53 21.28
CA ALA A 3 33.52 6.34 21.52
C ALA A 3 33.49 5.97 23.01
N ARG A 4 33.38 4.67 23.31
CA ARG A 4 33.33 4.12 24.67
C ARG A 4 34.32 2.97 24.81
N PRO A 5 35.00 2.85 25.96
CA PRO A 5 35.88 1.71 26.21
C PRO A 5 35.11 0.39 26.22
N VAL A 6 35.74 -0.65 25.69
CA VAL A 6 35.19 -2.02 25.70
C VAL A 6 35.37 -2.62 27.10
N PRO A 7 34.29 -3.07 27.76
CA PRO A 7 34.43 -3.68 29.08
C PRO A 7 35.11 -5.05 28.98
N ASN A 8 36.07 -5.32 29.88
CA ASN A 8 36.82 -6.58 30.05
C ASN A 8 37.93 -6.90 29.03
N GLN A 9 38.67 -5.90 28.55
CA GLN A 9 39.93 -6.13 27.82
C GLN A 9 41.12 -5.51 28.56
N ASP A 10 42.26 -6.21 28.53
CA ASP A 10 43.54 -5.74 29.09
C ASP A 10 44.17 -4.59 28.27
N GLN A 11 43.59 -4.27 27.11
CA GLN A 11 43.97 -3.16 26.22
C GLN A 11 42.84 -2.12 26.16
N GLU A 12 43.19 -0.83 26.18
CA GLU A 12 42.25 0.30 26.05
C GLU A 12 41.67 0.40 24.62
N GLU A 13 40.85 -0.58 24.24
CA GLU A 13 40.08 -0.52 22.99
C GLU A 13 38.82 0.32 23.17
N LEU A 14 38.53 1.17 22.17
CA LEU A 14 37.36 2.03 22.09
C LEU A 14 36.42 1.54 20.99
N VAL A 15 35.11 1.59 21.23
CA VAL A 15 34.05 1.33 20.25
C VAL A 15 33.12 2.53 20.18
N ALA A 16 32.80 2.99 18.98
CA ALA A 16 31.81 4.05 18.77
C ALA A 16 30.52 3.50 18.15
N TYR A 17 29.44 4.27 18.28
CA TYR A 17 28.19 3.98 17.59
C TYR A 17 27.48 5.26 17.14
N VAL A 18 26.62 5.09 16.12
CA VAL A 18 25.68 6.10 15.64
C VAL A 18 24.27 5.53 15.74
N ASP A 19 23.36 6.26 16.35
CA ASP A 19 21.94 5.93 16.36
C ASP A 19 21.26 6.61 15.16
N LEU A 20 20.69 5.80 14.27
CA LEU A 20 19.88 6.26 13.14
C LEU A 20 18.40 6.23 13.53
N CYS A 21 17.75 7.39 13.50
CA CYS A 21 16.31 7.51 13.63
C CYS A 21 15.65 7.19 12.28
N ILE A 22 14.81 6.16 12.26
CA ILE A 22 14.01 5.80 11.08
C ILE A 22 12.68 6.55 11.21
N PRO A 23 12.40 7.53 10.32
CA PRO A 23 11.10 8.18 10.31
C PRO A 23 10.03 7.17 9.92
N SER A 24 8.92 7.20 10.64
CA SER A 24 7.70 6.44 10.37
C SER A 24 6.53 7.42 10.39
N ASP A 25 5.51 7.17 9.57
CA ASP A 25 4.24 7.92 9.60
C ASP A 25 3.39 7.55 10.83
N GLU A 26 3.84 6.57 11.62
CA GLU A 26 3.27 6.16 12.91
C GLU A 26 4.14 6.62 14.10
N PRO A 27 3.60 6.74 15.33
CA PRO A 27 4.31 7.31 16.50
C PRO A 27 5.53 6.51 16.99
N ILE A 28 5.86 5.38 16.37
CA ILE A 28 7.02 4.56 16.73
C ILE A 28 8.21 4.97 15.87
N VAL A 29 9.11 5.75 16.47
CA VAL A 29 10.45 6.02 15.94
C VAL A 29 11.30 4.77 16.14
N GLY A 30 11.58 4.04 15.06
CA GLY A 30 12.55 2.95 15.10
C GLY A 30 13.96 3.54 15.22
N VAL A 31 14.71 3.20 16.28
CA VAL A 31 16.12 3.57 16.40
C VAL A 31 16.97 2.37 16.06
N THR A 32 17.83 2.50 15.05
CA THR A 32 18.83 1.49 14.73
C THR A 32 20.21 1.98 15.11
N ARG A 33 20.92 1.19 15.92
CA ARG A 33 22.30 1.51 16.33
C ARG A 33 23.31 0.87 15.37
N CYS A 34 24.18 1.69 14.80
CA CYS A 34 25.27 1.29 13.93
C CYS A 34 26.57 1.32 14.72
N TRP A 35 27.16 0.15 14.96
CA TRP A 35 28.42 0.03 15.70
C TRP A 35 29.62 0.13 14.75
N GLY A 36 30.66 0.83 15.21
CA GLY A 36 31.99 0.79 14.60
C GLY A 36 32.80 -0.40 15.09
N SER A 37 33.95 -0.64 14.46
CA SER A 37 34.93 -1.60 14.95
C SER A 37 35.58 -1.10 16.26
N SER A 38 36.16 -2.02 17.03
CA SER A 38 37.01 -1.64 18.16
C SER A 38 38.36 -1.11 17.65
N SER A 39 38.84 -0.03 18.25
CA SER A 39 40.15 0.56 17.95
C SER A 39 40.70 1.29 19.17
N ASP A 40 42.00 1.26 19.34
CA ASP A 40 42.78 2.11 20.24
C ASP A 40 42.68 3.62 19.91
N ILE A 41 42.24 3.98 18.70
CA ILE A 41 42.08 5.35 18.24
C ILE A 41 40.58 5.67 18.12
N ALA A 42 40.11 6.59 18.96
CA ALA A 42 38.70 7.03 18.99
C ALA A 42 38.18 7.43 17.59
N GLY A 43 38.99 8.18 16.83
CA GLY A 43 38.63 8.64 15.49
C GLY A 43 38.41 7.50 14.47
N ILE A 44 39.11 6.36 14.62
CA ILE A 44 38.93 5.20 13.73
C ILE A 44 37.62 4.48 14.08
N ALA A 45 37.38 4.21 15.36
CA ALA A 45 36.12 3.61 15.82
C ALA A 45 34.90 4.44 15.41
N GLU A 46 35.03 5.77 15.53
CA GLU A 46 34.04 6.76 15.08
C GLU A 46 33.82 6.75 13.56
N GLN A 47 34.89 6.75 12.77
CA GLN A 47 34.79 6.70 11.32
C GLN A 47 34.11 5.42 10.83
N ASP A 48 34.41 4.29 11.47
CA ASP A 48 33.80 3.00 11.13
C ASP A 48 32.32 2.95 11.51
N ALA A 49 31.94 3.51 12.67
CA ALA A 49 30.53 3.65 13.06
C ALA A 49 29.76 4.53 12.07
N ALA A 50 30.36 5.64 11.63
CA ALA A 50 29.78 6.50 10.61
C ALA A 50 29.64 5.79 9.25
N ARG A 51 30.65 5.01 8.84
CA ARG A 51 30.60 4.23 7.60
C ARG A 51 29.49 3.18 7.65
N ALA A 52 29.38 2.46 8.76
CA ALA A 52 28.30 1.49 9.00
C ALA A 52 26.92 2.17 8.92
N ALA A 53 26.78 3.35 9.52
CA ALA A 53 25.54 4.13 9.45
C ALA A 53 25.19 4.55 8.02
N ILE A 54 26.15 5.03 7.23
CA ILE A 54 25.92 5.41 5.82
C ILE A 54 25.47 4.21 4.99
N HIS A 55 26.11 3.04 5.15
CA HIS A 55 25.71 1.82 4.45
C HIS A 55 24.27 1.41 4.80
N GLN A 56 23.92 1.45 6.08
CA GLN A 56 22.59 1.09 6.53
C GLN A 56 21.53 2.08 6.03
N LEU A 57 21.83 3.38 6.05
CA LEU A 57 20.96 4.41 5.51
C LEU A 57 20.70 4.21 4.02
N LYS A 58 21.74 3.89 3.23
CA LYS A 58 21.61 3.59 1.80
C LYS A 58 20.69 2.39 1.55
N ALA A 59 20.88 1.30 2.29
CA ALA A 59 20.04 0.11 2.18
C ALA A 59 18.56 0.40 2.53
N LEU A 60 18.33 1.24 3.55
CA LEU A 60 16.98 1.68 3.91
C LEU A 60 16.33 2.51 2.81
N PHE A 61 17.06 3.45 2.20
CA PHE A 61 16.54 4.24 1.08
C PHE A 61 16.20 3.38 -0.14
N GLU A 62 17.04 2.41 -0.49
CA GLU A 62 16.77 1.48 -1.59
C GLU A 62 15.52 0.64 -1.31
N LYS A 63 15.40 0.11 -0.08
CA LYS A 63 14.21 -0.65 0.34
C LYS A 63 12.95 0.21 0.30
N TYR A 64 13.01 1.45 0.81
CA TYR A 64 11.87 2.37 0.81
C TYR A 64 11.45 2.74 -0.62
N GLY A 65 12.42 3.02 -1.51
CA GLY A 65 12.17 3.27 -2.92
C GLY A 65 11.47 2.09 -3.60
N LYS A 66 11.92 0.87 -3.34
CA LYS A 66 11.28 -0.35 -3.86
C LYS A 66 9.84 -0.51 -3.35
N VAL A 67 9.62 -0.38 -2.05
CA VAL A 67 8.27 -0.51 -1.46
C VAL A 67 7.31 0.55 -2.00
N ASN A 68 7.76 1.80 -2.16
CA ASN A 68 6.95 2.85 -2.75
C ASN A 68 6.57 2.56 -4.19
N TRP A 69 7.51 2.03 -4.98
CA TRP A 69 7.23 1.61 -6.36
C TRP A 69 6.22 0.46 -6.41
N GLU A 70 6.38 -0.57 -5.57
CA GLU A 70 5.44 -1.68 -5.47
C GLU A 70 4.03 -1.21 -5.04
N LEU A 71 3.97 -0.28 -4.08
CA LEU A 71 2.72 0.34 -3.63
C LEU A 71 2.04 1.13 -4.75
N ALA A 72 2.80 1.85 -5.57
CA ALA A 72 2.26 2.60 -6.71
C ALA A 72 1.62 1.66 -7.73
N ILE A 73 2.29 0.56 -8.08
CA ILE A 73 1.75 -0.46 -8.99
C ILE A 73 0.48 -1.10 -8.41
N LEU A 74 0.50 -1.43 -7.12
CA LEU A 74 -0.66 -2.04 -6.47
C LEU A 74 -1.86 -1.10 -6.49
N LYS A 75 -1.65 0.18 -6.19
CA LYS A 75 -2.70 1.22 -6.26
C LYS A 75 -3.28 1.35 -7.66
N GLU A 76 -2.42 1.38 -8.68
CA GLU A 76 -2.86 1.46 -10.08
C GLU A 76 -3.73 0.26 -10.47
N ARG A 77 -3.27 -0.96 -10.16
CA ARG A 77 -4.03 -2.19 -10.45
C ARG A 77 -5.35 -2.24 -9.71
N PHE A 78 -5.35 -1.86 -8.43
CA PHE A 78 -6.55 -1.81 -7.62
C PHE A 78 -7.57 -0.83 -8.21
N ASN A 79 -7.14 0.37 -8.60
CA ASN A 79 -8.02 1.37 -9.20
C ASN A 79 -8.58 0.89 -10.55
N SER A 80 -7.77 0.21 -11.37
CA SER A 80 -8.21 -0.37 -12.64
C SER A 80 -9.29 -1.44 -12.43
N GLU A 81 -9.07 -2.39 -11.52
CA GLU A 81 -10.05 -3.44 -11.18
C GLU A 81 -11.36 -2.86 -10.63
N VAL A 82 -11.28 -1.86 -9.75
CA VAL A 82 -12.46 -1.17 -9.24
C VAL A 82 -13.20 -0.45 -10.38
N GLY A 83 -12.46 0.18 -11.31
CA GLY A 83 -13.02 0.80 -12.51
C GLY A 83 -13.81 -0.20 -13.36
N GLN A 84 -13.18 -1.31 -13.73
CA GLN A 84 -13.83 -2.37 -14.51
C GLN A 84 -15.08 -2.92 -13.81
N LYS A 85 -14.99 -3.18 -12.50
CA LYS A 85 -16.16 -3.63 -11.72
C LYS A 85 -17.31 -2.63 -11.75
N ASN A 86 -17.02 -1.33 -11.70
CA ASN A 86 -18.04 -0.29 -11.77
C ASN A 86 -18.71 -0.25 -13.15
N GLU A 87 -17.95 -0.44 -14.22
CA GLU A 87 -18.49 -0.56 -15.59
C GLU A 87 -19.43 -1.76 -15.71
N PHE A 88 -19.03 -2.94 -15.22
CA PHE A 88 -19.89 -4.13 -15.19
C PHE A 88 -21.16 -3.91 -14.37
N LEU A 89 -21.07 -3.20 -13.25
CA LEU A 89 -22.24 -2.86 -12.43
C LEU A 89 -23.19 -1.93 -13.17
N ALA A 90 -22.66 -0.93 -13.88
CA ALA A 90 -23.45 -0.02 -14.69
C ALA A 90 -24.18 -0.75 -15.82
N GLU A 91 -23.49 -1.62 -16.56
CA GLU A 91 -24.09 -2.43 -17.61
C GLU A 91 -25.19 -3.35 -17.07
N ARG A 92 -24.95 -4.00 -15.93
CA ARG A 92 -25.95 -4.85 -15.28
C ARG A 92 -27.20 -4.09 -14.87
N LEU A 93 -27.06 -2.85 -14.40
CA LEU A 93 -28.20 -1.98 -14.08
C LEU A 93 -28.98 -1.60 -15.34
N ASN A 94 -28.29 -1.26 -16.43
CA ASN A 94 -28.92 -0.94 -17.71
C ASN A 94 -29.72 -2.12 -18.26
N ILE A 95 -29.16 -3.34 -18.23
CA ILE A 95 -29.85 -4.55 -18.66
C ILE A 95 -31.09 -4.79 -17.80
N ARG A 96 -30.99 -4.63 -16.47
CA ARG A 96 -32.15 -4.79 -15.58
C ARG A 96 -33.27 -3.78 -15.93
N ALA A 97 -32.92 -2.52 -16.14
CA ALA A 97 -33.89 -1.49 -16.52
C ALA A 97 -34.59 -1.82 -17.86
N ALA A 98 -33.84 -2.29 -18.86
CA ALA A 98 -34.41 -2.72 -20.14
C ALA A 98 -35.36 -3.92 -19.99
N ILE A 99 -35.03 -4.88 -19.13
CA ILE A 99 -35.93 -6.02 -18.83
C ILE A 99 -37.21 -5.54 -18.16
N GLU A 100 -37.12 -4.61 -17.20
CA GLU A 100 -38.28 -4.03 -16.52
C GLU A 100 -39.19 -3.27 -17.51
N GLU A 101 -38.61 -2.54 -18.46
CA GLU A 101 -39.34 -1.88 -19.54
C GLU A 101 -40.06 -2.90 -20.44
N CYS A 102 -39.37 -3.96 -20.89
CA CYS A 102 -39.98 -5.04 -21.66
C CYS A 102 -41.16 -5.69 -20.92
N HIS A 103 -41.01 -5.98 -19.63
CA HIS A 103 -42.10 -6.52 -18.81
C HIS A 103 -43.29 -5.55 -18.73
N SER A 104 -43.03 -4.25 -18.59
CA SER A 104 -44.07 -3.23 -18.59
C SER A 104 -44.88 -3.23 -19.90
N VAL A 105 -44.19 -3.27 -21.05
CA VAL A 105 -44.82 -3.32 -22.38
C VAL A 105 -45.65 -4.59 -22.56
N ILE A 106 -45.11 -5.76 -22.20
CA ILE A 106 -45.81 -7.05 -22.30
C ILE A 106 -47.08 -7.03 -21.44
N ASN A 107 -46.99 -6.52 -20.21
CA ASN A 107 -48.14 -6.41 -19.32
C ASN A 107 -49.22 -5.50 -19.93
N HIS A 108 -48.84 -4.36 -20.50
CA HIS A 108 -49.79 -3.45 -21.17
C HIS A 108 -50.52 -4.14 -22.34
N LEU A 109 -49.80 -4.89 -23.18
CA LEU A 109 -50.38 -5.65 -24.29
C LEU A 109 -51.36 -6.73 -23.80
N ASN A 110 -51.04 -7.42 -22.70
CA ASN A 110 -51.89 -8.46 -22.12
C ASN A 110 -53.10 -7.90 -21.36
N SER A 111 -53.04 -6.65 -20.91
CA SER A 111 -54.15 -5.92 -20.27
C SER A 111 -55.03 -5.13 -21.24
N GLY A 112 -54.81 -5.25 -22.56
CA GLY A 112 -55.69 -4.68 -23.57
C GLY A 112 -57.14 -5.17 -23.40
N PRO A 113 -58.16 -4.33 -23.67
CA PRO A 113 -59.54 -4.64 -23.34
C PRO A 113 -59.98 -5.91 -24.10
N SER A 114 -60.39 -6.94 -23.35
CA SER A 114 -61.28 -7.99 -23.86
C SER A 114 -62.61 -7.33 -24.26
N SER A 115 -62.64 -6.68 -25.42
CA SER A 115 -63.87 -6.31 -26.10
C SER A 115 -64.42 -7.54 -26.80
N LEU A 116 -64.80 -8.55 -26.00
CA LEU A 116 -65.78 -9.54 -26.42
C LEU A 116 -67.16 -8.87 -26.30
N THR A 117 -67.48 -8.02 -27.27
CA THR A 117 -68.87 -7.77 -27.64
C THR A 117 -69.14 -8.58 -28.89
N VAL A 118 -69.37 -9.87 -28.65
CA VAL A 118 -70.19 -10.69 -29.54
C VAL A 118 -71.56 -10.71 -28.88
N GLU A 119 -72.54 -10.05 -29.48
CA GLU A 119 -73.70 -10.82 -29.93
C GLU A 119 -74.43 -10.14 -31.10
N PRO A 120 -74.88 -10.92 -32.09
CA PRO A 120 -75.69 -10.50 -33.23
C PRO A 120 -77.20 -10.81 -33.02
N SER A 121 -78.02 -10.35 -33.99
CA SER A 121 -79.44 -10.69 -34.26
C SER A 121 -80.47 -9.92 -33.42
N ASP A 122 -81.57 -9.34 -33.92
CA ASP A 122 -82.29 -9.31 -35.21
C ASP A 122 -82.74 -7.86 -35.54
#